data_AF-A0A7Y4WGQ2-F1
#
_entry.id   AF-A0A7Y4WGQ2-F1
#
_cell.length_a   1.000
_cell.length_b   1.000
_cell.length_c   1.000
_cell.angle_alpha   90.00
_cell.angle_beta   90.00
_cell.angle_gamma   90.00
#
_symmetry.space_group_name_H-M   'P 1'
#
loop_
_entity.id
_entity.type
_entity.pdbx_description
1 polymer ?
#
loop_
_entity_poly.entity_id
_entity_poly.type
_entity_poly.pdbx_seq_one_letter_code
_entity_poly.pdbx_strand_id
1 'polypeptide(L)'
;MPRHLLVALLLCPLPAYAAQEPDHEIHQELRAILATVQSSINAGNYDAMLSVVSKDIRATTINQEVMSSPQEVSAYFERWFGPEGYLKKLDMSLEADALTELSLDKTWGLTRGSGMERYTLADGRRFDMKTRWTATMAKESDGKWRLRAIHIGTDFLDNPLLAAAKAAVWKYASAAAAGGLLLGGALSFFLGRRKQ
;
A
#
# COMPACT_ATOMS: atom_id res chain seq x y z
N MET A 1 11.05 63.05 -44.70
CA MET A 1 10.30 62.12 -43.83
C MET A 1 10.90 60.72 -43.98
N PRO A 2 11.61 60.18 -42.98
CA PRO A 2 12.24 58.87 -43.12
C PRO A 2 11.21 57.75 -42.86
N ARG A 3 11.06 56.82 -43.80
CA ARG A 3 10.25 55.60 -43.65
C ARG A 3 11.08 54.57 -42.89
N HIS A 4 10.72 54.32 -41.63
CA HIS A 4 11.27 53.22 -40.86
C HIS A 4 10.80 51.89 -41.44
N LEU A 5 11.74 51.04 -41.87
CA LEU A 5 11.48 49.68 -42.33
C LEU A 5 11.36 48.79 -41.07
N LEU A 6 10.14 48.37 -40.73
CA LEU A 6 9.89 47.46 -39.62
C LEU A 6 10.17 46.02 -40.11
N VAL A 7 11.29 45.44 -39.69
CA VAL A 7 11.59 44.01 -39.92
C VAL A 7 10.82 43.21 -38.87
N ALA A 8 9.77 42.52 -39.29
CA ALA A 8 9.04 41.58 -38.45
C ALA A 8 9.83 40.26 -38.37
N LEU A 9 10.49 40.01 -37.22
CA LEU A 9 11.03 38.69 -36.89
C LEU A 9 9.87 37.71 -36.67
N LEU A 10 9.66 36.80 -37.62
CA LEU A 10 8.85 35.61 -37.44
C LEU A 10 9.59 34.65 -36.49
N LEU A 11 9.24 34.68 -35.20
CA LEU A 11 9.56 33.58 -34.28
C LEU A 11 8.70 32.37 -34.69
N CYS A 12 9.28 31.42 -35.40
CA CYS A 12 8.71 30.07 -35.50
C CYS A 12 8.80 29.41 -34.11
N PRO A 13 7.68 28.98 -33.51
CA PRO A 13 7.75 28.12 -32.33
C PRO A 13 8.29 26.75 -32.78
N LEU A 14 9.54 26.47 -32.45
CA LEU A 14 10.05 25.10 -32.51
C LEU A 14 9.18 24.26 -31.57
N PRO A 15 8.56 23.15 -32.02
CA PRO A 15 7.92 22.23 -31.11
C PRO A 15 9.00 21.74 -30.15
N ALA A 16 8.83 22.05 -28.87
CA ALA A 16 9.62 21.45 -27.82
C ALA A 16 9.33 19.94 -27.85
N TYR A 17 10.15 19.19 -28.58
CA TYR A 17 10.25 17.75 -28.39
C TYR A 17 10.72 17.56 -26.96
N ALA A 18 9.79 17.32 -26.03
CA ALA A 18 10.11 16.83 -24.72
C ALA A 18 10.98 15.59 -24.94
N ALA A 19 12.24 15.63 -24.49
CA ALA A 19 13.15 14.51 -24.63
C ALA A 19 12.48 13.30 -23.98
N GLN A 20 12.21 12.28 -24.80
CA GLN A 20 11.55 11.07 -24.34
C GLN A 20 12.45 10.39 -23.31
N GLU A 21 11.87 9.99 -22.18
CA GLU A 21 12.57 9.25 -21.13
C GLU A 21 13.34 8.06 -21.72
N PRO A 22 14.59 7.79 -21.29
CA PRO A 22 15.30 6.58 -21.70
C PRO A 22 14.43 5.35 -21.43
N ASP A 23 14.41 4.38 -22.35
CA ASP A 23 13.65 3.14 -22.19
C ASP A 23 12.14 3.35 -21.89
N HIS A 24 11.58 4.45 -22.40
CA HIS A 24 10.19 4.85 -22.16
C HIS A 24 9.18 3.72 -22.31
N GLU A 25 9.29 2.90 -23.36
CA GLU A 25 8.37 1.79 -23.61
C GLU A 25 8.42 0.74 -22.49
N ILE A 26 9.62 0.39 -22.01
CA ILE A 26 9.80 -0.53 -20.88
C ILE A 26 9.19 0.09 -19.62
N HIS A 27 9.48 1.36 -19.35
CA HIS A 27 8.90 2.03 -18.17
C HIS A 27 7.38 2.16 -18.23
N GLN A 28 6.78 2.34 -19.41
CA GLN A 28 5.33 2.30 -19.56
C GLN A 28 4.76 0.91 -19.26
N GLU A 29 5.38 -0.16 -19.75
CA GLU A 29 4.96 -1.53 -19.44
C GLU A 29 5.05 -1.80 -17.93
N LEU A 30 6.14 -1.39 -17.28
CA LEU A 30 6.32 -1.54 -15.84
C LEU A 30 5.30 -0.73 -15.02
N ARG A 31 4.97 0.49 -15.45
CA ARG A 31 3.88 1.29 -14.84
C ARG A 31 2.52 0.60 -15.02
N ALA A 32 2.28 -0.04 -16.16
CA ALA A 32 1.06 -0.79 -16.40
C ALA A 32 0.91 -2.02 -15.48
N ILE A 33 2.02 -2.67 -15.11
CA ILE A 33 2.00 -3.74 -14.09
C ILE A 33 1.49 -3.19 -12.76
N LEU A 34 2.07 -2.08 -12.26
CA LEU A 34 1.65 -1.45 -11.01
C LEU A 34 0.15 -1.07 -11.05
N ALA A 35 -0.29 -0.43 -12.14
CA ALA A 35 -1.68 -0.04 -12.34
C ALA A 35 -2.63 -1.26 -12.38
N THR A 36 -2.21 -2.36 -13.00
CA THR A 36 -3.00 -3.61 -13.05
C THR A 36 -3.15 -4.22 -11.66
N VAL A 37 -2.07 -4.27 -10.88
CA VAL A 37 -2.12 -4.77 -9.49
C VAL A 37 -3.06 -3.92 -8.65
N GLN A 38 -2.89 -2.58 -8.67
CA GLN A 38 -3.74 -1.68 -7.90
C GLN A 38 -5.22 -1.77 -8.29
N SER A 39 -5.51 -1.76 -9.60
CA SER A 39 -6.90 -1.82 -10.09
C SER A 39 -7.57 -3.13 -9.74
N SER A 40 -6.87 -4.25 -9.85
CA SER A 40 -7.38 -5.58 -9.49
C SER A 40 -7.75 -5.65 -8.01
N ILE A 41 -6.87 -5.16 -7.13
CA ILE A 41 -7.11 -5.12 -5.68
C ILE A 41 -8.28 -4.19 -5.34
N ASN A 42 -8.29 -2.97 -5.88
CA ASN A 42 -9.33 -1.98 -5.59
C ASN A 42 -10.72 -2.39 -6.11
N ALA A 43 -10.76 -3.16 -7.20
CA ALA A 43 -11.98 -3.75 -7.73
C ALA A 43 -12.48 -4.96 -6.93
N GLY A 44 -11.69 -5.49 -6.00
CA GLY A 44 -11.96 -6.77 -5.34
C GLY A 44 -11.88 -7.98 -6.28
N ASN A 45 -11.32 -7.81 -7.48
CA ASN A 45 -11.07 -8.87 -8.44
C ASN A 45 -9.59 -9.24 -8.40
N TYR A 46 -9.18 -9.89 -7.31
CA TYR A 46 -7.78 -10.15 -7.01
C TYR A 46 -7.09 -10.98 -8.10
N ASP A 47 -7.77 -12.00 -8.63
CA ASP A 47 -7.20 -12.89 -9.63
C ASP A 47 -6.87 -12.20 -10.97
N ALA A 48 -7.48 -11.03 -11.25
CA ALA A 48 -7.13 -10.24 -12.43
C ALA A 48 -5.65 -9.79 -12.43
N MET A 49 -5.03 -9.62 -11.25
CA MET A 49 -3.62 -9.23 -11.18
C MET A 49 -2.69 -10.35 -11.63
N LEU A 50 -3.14 -11.60 -11.61
CA LEU A 50 -2.28 -12.76 -11.89
C LEU A 50 -1.73 -12.75 -13.32
N SER A 51 -2.36 -12.01 -14.25
CA SER A 51 -1.84 -11.85 -15.61
C SER A 51 -0.50 -11.13 -15.68
N VAL A 52 -0.18 -10.30 -14.69
CA VAL A 52 1.08 -9.53 -14.59
C VAL A 52 2.01 -10.06 -13.49
N VAL A 53 1.64 -11.17 -12.83
CA VAL A 53 2.43 -11.81 -11.78
C VAL A 53 3.24 -12.97 -12.37
N SER A 54 4.52 -13.04 -12.04
CA SER A 54 5.41 -14.13 -12.45
C SER A 54 4.95 -15.48 -11.90
N LYS A 55 5.17 -16.55 -12.66
CA LYS A 55 4.90 -17.92 -12.20
C LYS A 55 5.73 -18.31 -10.97
N ASP A 56 6.95 -17.77 -10.84
CA ASP A 56 7.79 -17.94 -9.65
C ASP A 56 7.86 -16.65 -8.81
N ILE A 57 6.71 -16.01 -8.57
CA ILE A 57 6.58 -14.86 -7.67
C ILE A 57 7.19 -15.15 -6.29
N ARG A 58 7.79 -14.14 -5.67
CA ARG A 58 8.20 -14.13 -4.26
C ARG A 58 7.60 -12.90 -3.59
N ALA A 59 6.44 -13.08 -2.96
CA ALA A 59 5.72 -11.99 -2.32
C ALA A 59 5.75 -12.14 -0.79
N THR A 60 5.99 -11.05 -0.09
CA THR A 60 5.82 -10.93 1.36
C THR A 60 4.90 -9.76 1.66
N THR A 61 3.80 -10.04 2.35
CA THR A 61 2.75 -9.06 2.67
C THR A 61 3.02 -8.33 3.99
N ILE A 62 2.20 -7.31 4.28
CA ILE A 62 2.31 -6.49 5.50
C ILE A 62 2.24 -7.33 6.79
N ASN A 63 1.46 -8.41 6.79
CA ASN A 63 1.33 -9.36 7.90
C ASN A 63 2.38 -10.49 7.87
N GLN A 64 3.43 -10.34 7.06
CA GLN A 64 4.58 -11.25 6.95
C GLN A 64 4.25 -12.64 6.41
N GLU A 65 3.11 -12.81 5.73
CA GLU A 65 2.85 -14.03 4.98
C GLU A 65 3.65 -14.03 3.69
N VAL A 66 4.19 -15.21 3.34
CA VAL A 66 4.99 -15.41 2.14
C VAL A 66 4.21 -16.20 1.10
N MET A 67 4.36 -15.84 -0.16
CA MET A 67 3.72 -16.50 -1.30
C MET A 67 4.74 -16.73 -2.41
N SER A 68 4.77 -17.95 -2.92
CA SER A 68 5.75 -18.46 -3.86
C SER A 68 5.18 -18.85 -5.23
N SER A 69 3.87 -18.66 -5.42
CA SER A 69 3.15 -18.99 -6.66
C SER A 69 1.91 -18.10 -6.87
N PRO A 70 1.43 -17.91 -8.11
CA PRO A 70 0.16 -17.21 -8.38
C PRO A 70 -1.04 -17.82 -7.64
N GLN A 71 -1.04 -19.14 -7.44
CA GLN A 71 -2.08 -19.85 -6.70
C GLN A 71 -2.08 -19.47 -5.22
N GLU A 72 -0.89 -19.34 -4.61
CA GLU A 72 -0.77 -18.85 -3.23
C GLU A 72 -1.20 -17.39 -3.09
N VAL A 73 -0.94 -16.55 -4.11
CA VAL A 73 -1.45 -15.18 -4.16
C VAL A 73 -2.97 -15.15 -4.16
N SER A 74 -3.61 -15.92 -5.05
CA SER A 74 -5.07 -16.06 -5.08
C SER A 74 -5.62 -16.56 -3.73
N ALA A 75 -5.04 -17.62 -3.18
CA ALA A 75 -5.46 -18.21 -1.91
C ALA A 75 -5.30 -17.25 -0.71
N TYR A 76 -4.29 -16.38 -0.72
CA TYR A 76 -4.15 -15.33 0.28
C TYR A 76 -5.32 -14.35 0.25
N PHE A 77 -5.66 -13.84 -0.93
CA PHE A 77 -6.78 -12.90 -1.06
C PHE A 77 -8.12 -13.56 -0.74
N GLU A 78 -8.35 -14.80 -1.17
CA GLU A 78 -9.57 -15.54 -0.83
C GLU A 78 -9.70 -15.77 0.68
N ARG A 79 -8.61 -16.14 1.36
CA ARG A 79 -8.61 -16.34 2.82
C ARG A 79 -8.97 -15.07 3.59
N TRP A 80 -8.45 -13.93 3.16
CA TRP A 80 -8.61 -12.67 3.90
C TRP A 80 -9.84 -11.87 3.49
N PHE A 81 -10.21 -11.90 2.21
CA PHE A 81 -11.24 -11.06 1.59
C PHE A 81 -12.38 -11.83 0.92
N GLY A 82 -12.31 -13.16 0.89
CA GLY A 82 -13.41 -14.01 0.41
C GLY A 82 -14.63 -13.97 1.34
N PRO A 83 -15.67 -14.75 1.05
CA PRO A 83 -16.96 -14.69 1.77
C PRO A 83 -16.85 -14.87 3.29
N GLU A 84 -15.93 -15.71 3.75
CA GLU A 84 -15.66 -15.99 5.18
C GLU A 84 -14.44 -15.21 5.72
N GLY A 85 -13.90 -14.28 4.92
CA GLY A 85 -12.72 -13.49 5.24
C GLY A 85 -12.97 -12.47 6.35
N TYR A 86 -11.94 -12.19 7.14
CA TYR A 86 -12.00 -11.16 8.19
C TYR A 86 -12.05 -9.73 7.63
N LEU A 87 -11.47 -9.53 6.44
CA LEU A 87 -11.42 -8.25 5.76
C LEU A 87 -12.53 -8.18 4.71
N LYS A 88 -13.22 -7.07 4.65
CA LYS A 88 -14.28 -6.81 3.68
C LYS A 88 -13.75 -6.20 2.38
N LYS A 89 -12.75 -5.31 2.51
CA LYS A 89 -12.22 -4.55 1.37
C LYS A 89 -10.83 -4.02 1.66
N LEU A 90 -10.02 -3.93 0.61
CA LEU A 90 -8.77 -3.19 0.58
C LEU A 90 -8.84 -2.16 -0.55
N ASP A 91 -8.71 -0.88 -0.19
CA ASP A 91 -8.45 0.20 -1.14
C ASP A 91 -6.97 0.59 -1.04
N MET A 92 -6.27 0.62 -2.17
CA MET A 92 -4.82 0.75 -2.24
C MET A 92 -4.42 1.83 -3.26
N SER A 93 -3.53 2.71 -2.81
CA SER A 93 -2.78 3.62 -3.67
C SER A 93 -1.30 3.33 -3.50
N LEU A 94 -0.61 2.96 -4.58
CA LEU A 94 0.84 2.77 -4.62
C LEU A 94 1.44 3.80 -5.56
N GLU A 95 2.61 4.33 -5.19
CA GLU A 95 3.37 5.28 -5.99
C GLU A 95 4.85 4.88 -5.96
N ALA A 96 5.45 4.74 -7.13
CA ALA A 96 6.88 4.49 -7.25
C ALA A 96 7.66 5.78 -6.93
N ASP A 97 8.72 5.69 -6.13
CA ASP A 97 9.51 6.87 -5.75
C ASP A 97 10.30 7.44 -6.94
N ALA A 98 10.60 6.59 -7.92
CA ALA A 98 11.40 6.90 -9.09
C ALA A 98 11.13 5.91 -10.23
N LEU A 99 11.76 6.14 -11.39
CA LEU A 99 11.81 5.16 -12.46
C LEU A 99 12.42 3.85 -11.98
N THR A 100 12.00 2.76 -12.61
CA THR A 100 12.58 1.45 -12.34
C THR A 100 14.06 1.46 -12.70
N GLU A 101 14.91 0.98 -11.81
CA GLU A 101 16.32 0.74 -12.10
C GLU A 101 16.42 -0.54 -12.93
N LEU A 102 16.65 -0.41 -14.24
CA LEU A 102 16.78 -1.55 -15.15
C LEU A 102 18.18 -2.16 -15.09
N SER A 103 18.26 -3.48 -15.24
CA SER A 103 19.52 -4.17 -15.47
C SER A 103 20.17 -3.76 -16.79
N LEU A 104 21.49 -3.92 -16.91
CA LEU A 104 22.25 -3.55 -18.12
C LEU A 104 21.72 -4.23 -19.39
N ASP A 105 21.30 -5.49 -19.27
CA ASP A 105 20.73 -6.32 -20.33
C ASP A 105 19.21 -6.18 -20.46
N LYS A 106 18.57 -5.35 -19.61
CA LYS A 106 17.14 -5.06 -19.61
C LYS A 106 16.26 -6.32 -19.48
N THR A 107 16.69 -7.25 -18.64
CA THR A 107 15.97 -8.51 -18.33
C THR A 107 15.32 -8.50 -16.95
N TRP A 108 15.75 -7.60 -16.05
CA TRP A 108 15.07 -7.36 -14.79
C TRP A 108 15.17 -5.90 -14.38
N GLY A 109 14.37 -5.50 -13.39
CA GLY A 109 14.42 -4.16 -12.84
C GLY A 109 13.96 -4.11 -11.39
N LEU A 110 14.47 -3.13 -10.65
CA LEU A 110 14.14 -2.88 -9.26
C LEU A 110 13.40 -1.54 -9.14
N THR A 111 12.31 -1.53 -8.38
CA THR A 111 11.66 -0.29 -8.00
C THR A 111 11.18 -0.37 -6.57
N ARG A 112 11.04 0.79 -5.95
CA ARG A 112 10.54 0.95 -4.59
C ARG A 112 9.60 2.13 -4.55
N GLY A 113 8.74 2.13 -3.55
CA GLY A 113 7.74 3.17 -3.44
C GLY A 113 7.05 3.20 -2.10
N SER A 114 6.07 4.09 -2.05
CA SER A 114 5.17 4.24 -0.92
C SER A 114 3.76 3.79 -1.28
N GLY A 115 2.97 3.55 -0.26
CA GLY A 115 1.56 3.23 -0.43
C GLY A 115 0.69 3.74 0.71
N MET A 116 -0.59 3.86 0.41
CA MET A 116 -1.67 4.00 1.38
C MET A 116 -2.65 2.85 1.17
N GLU A 117 -2.78 2.00 2.19
CA GLU A 117 -3.67 0.86 2.22
C GLU A 117 -4.79 1.09 3.23
N ARG A 118 -6.01 1.23 2.74
CA ARG A 118 -7.22 1.34 3.57
C ARG A 118 -7.90 -0.01 3.66
N TYR A 119 -7.79 -0.62 4.83
CA TYR A 119 -8.47 -1.86 5.18
C TYR A 119 -9.84 -1.58 5.76
N THR A 120 -10.87 -2.21 5.22
CA THR A 120 -12.21 -2.27 5.84
C THR A 120 -12.45 -3.66 6.36
N LEU A 121 -12.79 -3.79 7.64
CA LEU A 121 -13.09 -5.07 8.29
C LEU A 121 -14.53 -5.50 7.99
N ALA A 122 -14.83 -6.79 8.20
CA ALA A 122 -16.19 -7.31 8.09
C ALA A 122 -17.21 -6.55 8.96
N ASP A 123 -16.79 -6.07 10.14
CA ASP A 123 -17.60 -5.27 11.06
C ASP A 123 -17.73 -3.77 10.68
N GLY A 124 -17.11 -3.34 9.58
CA GLY A 124 -17.16 -1.98 9.06
C GLY A 124 -16.11 -1.01 9.61
N ARG A 125 -15.27 -1.42 10.59
CA ARG A 125 -14.12 -0.60 11.00
C ARG A 125 -13.15 -0.40 9.84
N ARG A 126 -12.44 0.72 9.86
CA ARG A 126 -11.49 1.11 8.82
C ARG A 126 -10.14 1.48 9.41
N PHE A 127 -9.07 1.07 8.74
CA PHE A 127 -7.69 1.38 9.13
C PHE A 127 -6.89 1.79 7.91
N ASP A 128 -6.28 2.97 7.98
CA ASP A 128 -5.41 3.51 6.93
C ASP A 128 -3.95 3.21 7.33
N MET A 129 -3.29 2.36 6.55
CA MET A 129 -1.91 1.92 6.76
C MET A 129 -1.01 2.59 5.73
N LYS A 130 -0.01 3.34 6.20
CA LYS A 130 1.07 3.80 5.33
C LYS A 130 2.03 2.64 5.09
N THR A 131 2.34 2.36 3.83
CA THR A 131 3.23 1.26 3.48
C THR A 131 4.45 1.74 2.71
N ARG A 132 5.51 0.93 2.81
CA ARG A 132 6.69 0.98 1.97
C ARG A 132 6.79 -0.35 1.26
N TRP A 133 7.19 -0.30 0.01
CA TRP A 133 7.35 -1.50 -0.79
C TRP A 133 8.62 -1.45 -1.63
N THR A 134 9.13 -2.64 -1.92
CA THR A 134 10.21 -2.87 -2.88
C THR A 134 9.78 -4.03 -3.76
N ALA A 135 9.89 -3.85 -5.08
CA ALA A 135 9.49 -4.82 -6.07
C ALA A 135 10.60 -5.06 -7.09
N THR A 136 10.70 -6.31 -7.53
CA THR A 136 11.53 -6.72 -8.65
C THR A 136 10.63 -7.18 -9.77
N MET A 137 10.85 -6.66 -10.96
CA MET A 137 10.20 -7.11 -12.19
C MET A 137 11.21 -7.88 -13.01
N ALA A 138 10.76 -8.93 -13.70
CA ALA A 138 11.58 -9.72 -14.60
C ALA A 138 10.88 -9.87 -15.94
N LYS A 139 11.66 -9.81 -17.01
CA LYS A 139 11.23 -10.17 -18.34
C LYS A 139 11.29 -11.69 -18.47
N GLU A 140 10.15 -12.33 -18.65
CA GLU A 140 10.09 -13.79 -18.78
C GLU A 140 10.43 -14.25 -20.21
N SER A 141 10.52 -15.57 -20.41
CA SER A 141 10.91 -16.17 -21.69
C SER A 141 9.95 -15.87 -22.85
N ASP A 142 8.71 -15.49 -22.56
CA ASP A 142 7.73 -15.03 -23.55
C ASP A 142 7.90 -13.54 -23.91
N GLY A 143 8.93 -12.89 -23.38
CA GLY A 143 9.27 -11.50 -23.63
C GLY A 143 8.46 -10.49 -22.84
N LYS A 144 7.54 -10.91 -21.98
CA LYS A 144 6.69 -9.99 -21.18
C LYS A 144 7.31 -9.70 -19.83
N TRP A 145 7.17 -8.47 -19.36
CA TRP A 145 7.54 -8.11 -18.00
C TRP A 145 6.49 -8.57 -17.00
N ARG A 146 6.93 -9.11 -15.86
CA ARG A 146 6.06 -9.53 -14.77
C ARG A 146 6.64 -9.18 -13.42
N LEU A 147 5.77 -8.99 -12.43
CA LEU A 147 6.16 -8.86 -11.03
C LEU A 147 6.76 -10.17 -10.54
N ARG A 148 8.06 -10.18 -10.25
CA ARG A 148 8.84 -11.36 -9.85
C ARG A 148 9.03 -11.47 -8.35
N ALA A 149 9.17 -10.33 -7.67
CA ALA A 149 9.22 -10.28 -6.22
C ALA A 149 8.60 -8.99 -5.72
N ILE A 150 8.00 -9.04 -4.53
CA ILE A 150 7.53 -7.85 -3.82
C ILE A 150 7.60 -8.08 -2.33
N HIS A 151 8.08 -7.08 -1.60
CA HIS A 151 7.89 -6.99 -0.16
C HIS A 151 7.14 -5.69 0.12
N ILE A 152 6.04 -5.78 0.86
CA ILE A 152 5.29 -4.63 1.34
C ILE A 152 5.18 -4.69 2.86
N GLY A 153 5.44 -3.58 3.52
CA GLY A 153 5.42 -3.47 4.98
C GLY A 153 5.00 -2.08 5.44
N THR A 154 4.68 -1.97 6.72
CA THR A 154 4.39 -0.71 7.41
C THR A 154 5.43 -0.44 8.48
N ASP A 155 5.61 0.81 8.85
CA ASP A 155 6.25 1.13 10.13
C ASP A 155 5.31 0.66 11.26
N PHE A 156 5.80 -0.19 12.15
CA PHE A 156 5.02 -0.70 13.28
C PHE A 156 4.87 0.32 14.41
N LEU A 157 5.72 1.34 14.45
CA LEU A 157 5.67 2.43 15.43
C LEU A 157 4.61 3.47 15.05
N ASP A 158 4.40 3.72 13.75
CA ASP A 158 3.33 4.56 13.19
C ASP A 158 2.13 3.70 12.73
N ASN A 159 1.66 2.79 13.60
CA ASN A 159 0.59 1.85 13.28
C ASN A 159 -0.74 2.19 14.00
N PRO A 160 -1.84 2.47 13.28
CA PRO A 160 -3.13 2.81 13.88
C PRO A 160 -3.74 1.68 14.71
N LEU A 161 -3.42 0.41 14.43
CA LEU A 161 -3.86 -0.72 15.26
C LEU A 161 -3.22 -0.67 16.66
N LEU A 162 -1.93 -0.30 16.73
CA LEU A 162 -1.25 -0.12 18.01
C LEU A 162 -1.84 1.06 18.79
N ALA A 163 -2.16 2.16 18.10
CA ALA A 163 -2.83 3.31 18.71
C ALA A 163 -4.21 2.93 19.27
N ALA A 164 -5.01 2.17 18.50
CA ALA A 164 -6.31 1.68 18.93
C ALA A 164 -6.20 0.73 20.13
N ALA A 165 -5.23 -0.19 20.12
CA ALA A 165 -4.97 -1.10 21.24
C ALA A 165 -4.58 -0.34 22.51
N LYS A 166 -3.65 0.62 22.42
CA LYS A 166 -3.26 1.48 23.55
C LYS A 166 -4.45 2.25 24.11
N ALA A 167 -5.30 2.82 23.24
CA ALA A 167 -6.50 3.54 23.67
C ALA A 167 -7.48 2.62 24.41
N ALA A 168 -7.67 1.38 23.96
CA ALA A 168 -8.52 0.41 24.63
C ALA A 168 -7.99 0.05 26.03
N VAL A 169 -6.69 -0.23 26.16
CA VAL A 169 -6.05 -0.49 27.46
C VAL A 169 -6.29 0.67 28.43
N TRP A 170 -6.03 1.91 27.99
CA TRP A 170 -6.24 3.09 28.83
C TRP A 170 -7.70 3.30 29.23
N LYS A 171 -8.65 3.04 28.32
CA LYS A 171 -10.08 3.10 28.62
C LYS A 171 -10.45 2.11 29.73
N TYR A 172 -10.02 0.85 29.63
CA TYR A 172 -10.34 -0.16 30.64
C TYR A 172 -9.62 0.09 31.97
N ALA A 173 -8.34 0.50 31.93
CA ALA A 173 -7.59 0.85 33.14
C ALA A 173 -8.25 2.02 33.89
N SER A 174 -8.73 3.03 33.15
CA SER A 174 -9.42 4.19 33.75
C SER A 174 -10.77 3.80 34.35
N ALA A 175 -11.54 2.96 33.66
CA ALA A 175 -12.81 2.44 34.18
C ALA A 175 -12.61 1.59 35.45
N ALA A 176 -11.60 0.72 35.44
CA ALA A 176 -11.25 -0.10 36.60
C ALA A 176 -10.78 0.74 37.79
N ALA A 177 -9.94 1.75 37.56
CA ALA A 177 -9.48 2.67 38.60
C ALA A 177 -10.65 3.45 39.23
N ALA A 178 -11.54 4.01 38.41
CA ALA A 178 -12.73 4.71 38.90
C ALA A 178 -13.65 3.78 39.69
N GLY A 179 -13.92 2.57 39.17
CA GLY A 179 -14.74 1.56 39.86
C GLY A 179 -14.11 1.12 41.19
N GLY A 180 -12.80 0.89 41.21
CA GLY A 180 -12.06 0.52 42.40
C GLY A 180 -12.09 1.61 43.48
N LEU A 181 -11.92 2.88 43.09
CA LEU A 181 -12.04 4.02 44.01
C LEU A 181 -13.45 4.17 44.58
N LEU A 182 -14.48 4.01 43.76
CA LEU A 182 -15.88 4.08 44.21
C LEU A 182 -16.21 2.95 45.20
N LEU A 183 -15.82 1.71 44.88
CA LEU A 183 -16.04 0.55 45.75
C LEU A 183 -15.23 0.65 47.05
N GLY A 184 -13.95 1.02 46.95
CA GLY A 184 -13.08 1.21 48.11
C GLY A 184 -13.56 2.33 49.03
N GLY A 185 -14.03 3.45 48.45
CA GLY A 185 -14.62 4.57 49.18
C GLY A 185 -15.91 4.18 49.89
N ALA A 186 -16.82 3.47 49.20
CA ALA A 186 -18.06 2.98 49.80
C ALA A 186 -17.79 2.02 50.97
N LEU A 187 -16.90 1.03 50.78
CA LEU A 187 -16.52 0.09 51.83
C LEU A 187 -15.91 0.81 53.04
N SER A 188 -15.00 1.75 52.81
CA SER A 188 -14.36 2.55 53.87
C SER A 188 -15.38 3.37 54.64
N PHE A 189 -16.35 3.98 53.95
CA PHE A 189 -17.45 4.73 54.56
C PHE A 189 -18.34 3.84 55.44
N PHE A 190 -18.78 2.68 54.95
CA PHE A 190 -19.63 1.77 55.71
C PHE A 190 -18.91 1.12 56.91
N LEU A 191 -17.62 0.78 56.76
CA LEU A 191 -16.82 0.24 57.86
C LEU A 191 -16.48 1.31 58.92
N GLY A 192 -16.26 2.56 58.50
CA GLY A 192 -16.05 3.70 59.41
C GLY A 192 -17.28 4.00 60.26
N ARG A 193 -18.49 3.88 59.70
CA ARG A 193 -19.76 4.08 60.44
C ARG A 193 -20.08 2.99 61.45
N ARG A 194 -19.40 1.84 61.41
CA ARG A 194 -19.57 0.75 62.40
C ARG A 194 -18.66 0.90 63.62
N LYS A 195 -17.67 1.80 63.56
CA LYS A 195 -16.72 2.06 64.66
C LYS A 195 -17.06 3.32 65.47
N GLN A 196 -18.07 4.08 65.06
CA GLN A 196 -18.69 5.15 65.85
C GLN A 196 -19.96 4.62 66.50
#